data_AF-A0A1D9FVT2-F1
#
_entry.id   AF-A0A1D9FVT2-F1
#
_cell.length_a   1.000
_cell.length_b   1.000
_cell.length_c   1.000
_cell.angle_alpha   90.00
_cell.angle_beta   90.00
_cell.angle_gamma   90.00
#
_symmetry.space_group_name_H-M   'P 1'
#
loop_
_entity.id
_entity.type
_entity.pdbx_description
1 polymer ?
#
loop_
_entity_poly.entity_id
_entity_poly.type
_entity_poly.pdbx_seq_one_letter_code
_entity_poly.pdbx_strand_id
1 'polypeptide(L)'
;MKSTVMKMWLGASILAGISGIATTPAVAGSLTGATLIGSDYYKIASDGTETFIDQNAILSTILQGDASDPGGNVELFASSETLTNSQFDNYTDVTSLTGQIGGKDITLSSLTLADWESDLDSDGITLGKEWVSDALTAHGLGYYVNNVVVDTFYTLFSDNGGLQRFSDPNISYVNQNATGHISIGLAGHLDARDAFEDTFDQLEQMIALLSPGFQLPLPPSIRASEIVKVEYNGKTEYLYGFIPTASGLVSREDGISHNATYQVAFLGTPPGPSSSEPQPVPESSTVLGLIAVGGLFTAGRKLQKSNC
;
A
#
# COMPACT_ATOMS: atom_id res chain seq x y z
N MET A 1 0.42 -40.85 -6.23
CA MET A 1 1.15 -39.62 -5.83
C MET A 1 1.35 -38.76 -7.06
N LYS A 2 0.59 -37.66 -7.17
CA LYS A 2 0.92 -36.56 -8.08
C LYS A 2 0.96 -35.31 -7.22
N SER A 3 2.18 -34.88 -6.92
CA SER A 3 2.49 -33.61 -6.28
C SER A 3 2.24 -32.53 -7.33
N THR A 4 1.20 -31.74 -7.15
CA THR A 4 1.00 -30.51 -7.92
C THR A 4 1.86 -29.46 -7.23
N VAL A 5 3.10 -29.32 -7.66
CA VAL A 5 3.94 -28.18 -7.28
C VAL A 5 3.31 -26.95 -7.94
N MET A 6 2.63 -26.16 -7.11
CA MET A 6 2.09 -24.86 -7.46
C MET A 6 3.28 -23.94 -7.72
N LYS A 7 3.57 -23.69 -9.00
CA LYS A 7 4.57 -22.73 -9.42
C LYS A 7 3.99 -21.33 -9.18
N MET A 8 4.36 -20.72 -8.05
CA MET A 8 4.14 -19.30 -7.81
C MET A 8 4.96 -18.52 -8.87
N TRP A 9 4.27 -17.86 -9.78
CA TRP A 9 4.88 -16.87 -10.66
C TRP A 9 4.99 -15.55 -9.87
N LEU A 10 6.19 -14.97 -9.87
CA LEU A 10 6.48 -13.63 -9.36
C LEU A 10 5.91 -12.62 -10.36
N GLY A 11 4.60 -12.42 -10.34
CA GLY A 11 3.90 -11.32 -11.01
C GLY A 11 3.58 -10.22 -10.02
N ALA A 12 3.49 -8.98 -10.50
CA ALA A 12 2.90 -7.89 -9.73
C ALA A 12 1.49 -8.33 -9.31
N SER A 13 1.18 -8.28 -8.01
CA SER A 13 -0.16 -8.59 -7.53
C SER A 13 -0.84 -7.32 -7.07
N ILE A 14 -2.13 -7.21 -7.34
CA ILE A 14 -2.94 -6.09 -6.92
C ILE A 14 -3.73 -6.54 -5.70
N LEU A 15 -3.75 -5.69 -4.69
CA LEU A 15 -4.65 -5.81 -3.57
C LEU A 15 -5.54 -4.56 -3.58
N ALA A 16 -6.64 -4.63 -4.31
CA ALA A 16 -7.74 -3.68 -4.14
C ALA A 16 -8.21 -3.79 -2.68
N GLY A 17 -8.00 -2.72 -1.91
CA GLY A 17 -8.14 -2.74 -0.47
C GLY A 17 -9.56 -3.15 -0.03
N ILE A 18 -9.72 -4.38 0.43
CA ILE A 18 -10.85 -4.79 1.28
C ILE A 18 -10.73 -4.04 2.61
N SER A 19 -11.26 -2.83 2.66
CA SER A 19 -11.58 -2.11 3.89
C SER A 19 -12.85 -2.70 4.49
N GLY A 20 -12.75 -3.97 4.90
CA GLY A 20 -13.57 -4.43 6.02
C GLY A 20 -13.25 -3.53 7.20
N ILE A 21 -14.27 -3.12 7.95
CA ILE A 21 -14.14 -2.35 9.20
C ILE A 21 -13.09 -3.04 10.08
N ALA A 22 -11.85 -2.64 9.92
CA ALA A 22 -10.73 -3.18 10.64
C ALA A 22 -10.65 -2.29 11.85
N THR A 23 -11.09 -2.80 13.00
CA THR A 23 -10.55 -2.32 14.27
C THR A 23 -9.03 -2.25 14.07
N THR A 24 -8.44 -1.06 14.10
CA THR A 24 -7.02 -0.84 13.81
C THR A 24 -6.22 -1.89 14.59
N PRO A 25 -5.62 -2.88 13.92
CA PRO A 25 -4.88 -3.92 14.62
C PRO A 25 -3.78 -3.23 15.42
N ALA A 26 -3.56 -3.64 16.66
CA ALA A 26 -2.50 -3.07 17.49
C ALA A 26 -1.19 -3.00 16.71
N VAL A 27 -0.64 -1.79 16.56
CA VAL A 27 0.60 -1.53 15.84
C VAL A 27 1.75 -2.17 16.61
N ALA A 28 2.40 -3.14 15.98
CA ALA A 28 3.58 -3.82 16.51
C ALA A 28 4.88 -3.13 16.07
N GLY A 29 4.85 -2.36 14.98
CA GLY A 29 5.96 -1.54 14.53
C GLY A 29 5.56 -0.57 13.43
N SER A 30 6.41 0.42 13.17
CA SER A 30 6.29 1.40 12.10
C SER A 30 7.52 1.34 11.20
N LEU A 31 7.51 2.10 10.11
CA LEU A 31 8.70 2.30 9.28
C LEU A 31 9.85 2.90 10.11
N THR A 32 11.03 2.33 9.92
CA THR A 32 12.28 2.77 10.55
C THR A 32 13.33 3.07 9.48
N GLY A 33 14.31 3.94 9.80
CA GLY A 33 15.35 4.31 8.83
C GLY A 33 14.82 5.02 7.56
N ALA A 34 13.64 5.66 7.67
CA ALA A 34 12.99 6.33 6.55
C ALA A 34 13.94 7.30 5.83
N THR A 35 14.05 7.18 4.51
CA THR A 35 14.89 8.02 3.65
C THR A 35 14.16 8.30 2.33
N LEU A 36 14.38 9.48 1.74
CA LEU A 36 13.86 9.83 0.42
C LEU A 36 14.93 9.70 -0.65
N ILE A 37 14.56 9.10 -1.79
CA ILE A 37 15.36 8.99 -3.00
C ILE A 37 14.63 9.79 -4.09
N GLY A 38 15.37 10.55 -4.90
CA GLY A 38 14.80 11.49 -5.85
C GLY A 38 14.76 12.92 -5.30
N SER A 39 14.23 13.86 -6.08
CA SER A 39 14.16 15.28 -5.72
C SER A 39 12.77 15.89 -5.87
N ASP A 40 11.83 15.14 -6.44
CA ASP A 40 10.49 15.64 -6.71
C ASP A 40 9.52 15.12 -5.65
N TYR A 41 9.55 15.77 -4.48
CA TYR A 41 8.68 15.48 -3.35
C TYR A 41 8.38 16.72 -2.54
N TYR A 42 7.27 16.68 -1.81
CA TYR A 42 7.02 17.54 -0.65
C TYR A 42 7.00 16.73 0.63
N LYS A 43 7.67 17.24 1.66
CA LYS A 43 7.36 16.85 3.03
C LYS A 43 6.25 17.76 3.55
N ILE A 44 5.20 17.13 4.02
CA ILE A 44 4.02 17.79 4.54
C ILE A 44 3.99 17.57 6.06
N ALA A 45 4.07 18.65 6.83
CA ALA A 45 3.88 18.63 8.27
C ALA A 45 2.40 18.78 8.64
N SER A 46 2.06 18.50 9.89
CA SER A 46 0.71 18.67 10.44
C SER A 46 0.79 19.31 11.82
N ASP A 47 -0.17 20.17 12.14
CA ASP A 47 -0.39 20.71 13.49
C ASP A 47 -1.58 20.06 14.22
N GLY A 48 -2.16 19.01 13.64
CA GLY A 48 -3.34 18.29 14.15
C GLY A 48 -4.67 18.89 13.68
N THR A 49 -4.65 19.90 12.82
CA THR A 49 -5.86 20.42 12.14
C THR A 49 -5.56 20.73 10.68
N GLU A 50 -4.40 21.32 10.40
CA GLU A 50 -3.96 21.62 9.05
C GLU A 50 -2.68 20.85 8.71
N THR A 51 -2.58 20.45 7.45
CA THR A 51 -1.32 20.03 6.84
C THR A 51 -0.71 21.18 6.05
N PHE A 52 0.62 21.25 5.98
CA PHE A 52 1.32 22.31 5.25
C PHE A 52 2.71 21.85 4.80
N ILE A 53 3.22 22.42 3.71
CA ILE A 53 4.56 22.09 3.21
C ILE A 53 5.64 22.57 4.19
N ASP A 54 6.49 21.64 4.65
CA ASP A 54 7.71 21.92 5.42
C ASP A 54 8.82 20.95 5.03
N GLN A 55 9.71 21.37 4.13
CA GLN A 55 10.83 20.53 3.67
C GLN A 55 11.86 20.20 4.76
N ASN A 56 11.86 20.94 5.88
CA ASN A 56 12.70 20.65 7.05
C ASN A 56 12.06 19.63 8.00
N ALA A 57 10.81 19.22 7.75
CA ALA A 57 10.13 18.23 8.57
C ALA A 57 10.94 16.92 8.65
N ILE A 58 10.88 16.32 9.84
CA ILE A 58 11.57 15.08 10.15
C ILE A 58 10.66 13.91 9.79
N LEU A 59 11.13 13.00 8.93
CA LEU A 59 10.35 11.86 8.43
C LEU A 59 9.74 11.02 9.57
N SER A 60 10.50 10.74 10.62
CA SER A 60 10.01 9.98 11.78
C SER A 60 8.91 10.68 12.57
N THR A 61 8.69 11.97 12.36
CA THR A 61 7.62 12.74 13.02
C THR A 61 6.38 12.81 12.14
N ILE A 62 6.55 13.02 10.83
CA ILE A 62 5.40 13.15 9.91
C ILE A 62 4.82 11.80 9.49
N LEU A 63 5.64 10.74 9.40
CA LEU A 63 5.22 9.39 9.02
C LEU A 63 4.68 8.57 10.22
N GLN A 64 3.69 9.12 10.93
CA GLN A 64 3.14 8.55 12.16
C GLN A 64 1.60 8.58 12.14
N GLY A 65 1.00 7.92 13.14
CA GLY A 65 -0.45 7.89 13.33
C GLY A 65 -1.13 6.68 12.69
N ASP A 66 -2.42 6.82 12.42
CA ASP A 66 -3.26 5.81 11.76
C ASP A 66 -4.32 6.45 10.85
N ALA A 67 -5.24 5.64 10.32
CA ALA A 67 -6.25 6.11 9.36
C ALA A 67 -7.18 7.22 9.91
N SER A 68 -7.38 7.28 11.23
CA SER A 68 -8.29 8.21 11.90
C SER A 68 -7.61 9.42 12.52
N ASP A 69 -6.30 9.31 12.78
CA ASP A 69 -5.46 10.37 13.33
C ASP A 69 -4.08 10.31 12.65
N PRO A 70 -4.00 10.61 11.35
CA PRO A 70 -2.73 10.63 10.63
C PRO A 70 -1.90 11.85 11.06
N GLY A 71 -0.57 11.72 10.97
CA GLY A 71 0.34 12.85 11.16
C GLY A 71 0.41 13.77 9.94
N GLY A 72 1.64 14.06 9.50
CA GLY A 72 1.88 14.68 8.21
C GLY A 72 1.89 13.63 7.09
N ASN A 73 2.48 13.98 5.96
CA ASN A 73 2.69 13.01 4.87
C ASN A 73 3.95 13.34 4.06
N VAL A 74 4.29 12.46 3.12
CA VAL A 74 5.24 12.76 2.05
C VAL A 74 4.56 12.52 0.71
N GLU A 75 4.48 13.57 -0.09
CA GLU A 75 4.04 13.55 -1.48
C GLU A 75 5.22 13.14 -2.36
N LEU A 76 5.10 12.01 -3.08
CA LEU A 76 6.21 11.43 -3.82
C LEU A 76 6.29 11.88 -5.28
N PHE A 77 5.44 12.78 -5.77
CA PHE A 77 5.60 13.31 -7.13
C PHE A 77 5.02 14.73 -7.23
N ALA A 78 5.65 15.66 -6.51
CA ALA A 78 5.18 17.03 -6.32
C ALA A 78 4.95 17.84 -7.60
N SER A 79 5.59 17.48 -8.73
CA SER A 79 5.39 18.15 -10.01
C SER A 79 4.40 17.48 -10.95
N SER A 80 3.83 16.32 -10.59
CA SER A 80 3.01 15.45 -11.45
C SER A 80 1.91 16.24 -12.20
N GLU A 81 1.05 16.96 -11.46
CA GLU A 81 -0.09 17.72 -11.98
C GLU A 81 0.33 18.98 -12.76
N THR A 82 1.62 19.36 -12.72
CA THR A 82 2.17 20.46 -13.54
C THR A 82 2.63 19.99 -14.91
N LEU A 83 2.75 18.68 -15.13
CA LEU A 83 3.17 18.09 -16.39
C LEU A 83 2.01 18.02 -17.38
N THR A 84 2.26 18.48 -18.61
CA THR A 84 1.39 18.12 -19.75
C THR A 84 1.46 16.61 -20.00
N ASN A 85 0.44 16.03 -20.64
CA ASN A 85 0.44 14.58 -20.96
C ASN A 85 1.72 14.16 -21.69
N SER A 86 2.15 14.92 -22.70
CA SER A 86 3.39 14.62 -23.41
C SER A 86 4.65 14.69 -22.52
N GLN A 87 4.66 15.51 -21.46
CA GLN A 87 5.78 15.53 -20.51
C GLN A 87 5.71 14.29 -19.59
N PHE A 88 4.53 13.96 -19.09
CA PHE A 88 4.32 12.77 -18.25
C PHE A 88 4.65 11.47 -19.00
N ASP A 89 4.25 11.34 -20.27
CA ASP A 89 4.53 10.17 -21.12
C ASP A 89 6.03 9.90 -21.27
N ASN A 90 6.87 10.95 -21.17
CA ASN A 90 8.32 10.87 -21.27
C ASN A 90 9.01 10.96 -19.90
N TYR A 91 8.25 11.09 -18.81
CA TYR A 91 8.78 11.21 -17.47
C TYR A 91 9.15 9.82 -16.93
N THR A 92 10.44 9.63 -16.63
CA THR A 92 10.96 8.34 -16.15
C THR A 92 11.58 8.42 -14.76
N ASP A 93 11.68 9.63 -14.19
CA ASP A 93 12.21 9.80 -12.86
C ASP A 93 11.19 9.28 -11.85
N VAL A 94 11.69 8.67 -10.77
CA VAL A 94 10.86 8.13 -9.69
C VAL A 94 11.41 8.67 -8.39
N THR A 95 10.52 9.15 -7.54
CA THR A 95 10.85 9.49 -6.17
C THR A 95 10.28 8.42 -5.26
N SER A 96 11.06 8.05 -4.24
CA SER A 96 10.74 6.94 -3.36
C SER A 96 10.99 7.26 -1.90
N LEU A 97 10.09 6.78 -1.05
CA LEU A 97 10.30 6.63 0.38
C LEU A 97 10.79 5.20 0.66
N THR A 98 11.98 5.06 1.24
CA THR A 98 12.57 3.77 1.61
C THR A 98 12.77 3.66 3.11
N GLY A 99 12.81 2.44 3.63
CA GLY A 99 13.14 2.16 5.02
C GLY A 99 12.98 0.69 5.36
N GLN A 100 12.84 0.38 6.64
CA GLN A 100 12.64 -0.98 7.14
C GLN A 100 11.34 -1.12 7.91
N ILE A 101 10.63 -2.21 7.64
CA ILE A 101 9.44 -2.65 8.38
C ILE A 101 9.48 -4.17 8.56
N GLY A 102 9.22 -4.65 9.78
CA GLY A 102 9.37 -6.08 10.10
C GLY A 102 10.79 -6.63 9.90
N GLY A 103 11.81 -5.76 9.95
CA GLY A 103 13.20 -6.13 9.68
C GLY A 103 13.51 -6.41 8.19
N LYS A 104 12.65 -5.94 7.28
CA LYS A 104 12.80 -6.04 5.83
C LYS A 104 12.77 -4.66 5.20
N ASP A 105 13.55 -4.50 4.13
CA ASP A 105 13.52 -3.28 3.34
C ASP A 105 12.18 -3.16 2.60
N ILE A 106 11.63 -1.95 2.59
CA ILE A 106 10.44 -1.56 1.83
C ILE A 106 10.74 -0.27 1.07
N THR A 107 10.27 -0.21 -0.17
CA THR A 107 10.29 0.98 -1.01
C THR A 107 8.86 1.31 -1.43
N LEU A 108 8.45 2.57 -1.23
CA LEU A 108 7.20 3.14 -1.71
C LEU A 108 7.54 4.21 -2.73
N SER A 109 6.94 4.17 -3.92
CA SER A 109 7.33 5.03 -5.03
C SER A 109 6.13 5.64 -5.73
N SER A 110 6.39 6.80 -6.35
CA SER A 110 5.53 7.37 -7.39
C SER A 110 5.46 6.48 -8.64
N LEU A 111 4.51 6.79 -9.51
CA LEU A 111 4.28 6.08 -10.76
C LEU A 111 4.73 6.88 -11.97
N THR A 112 5.13 6.15 -13.00
CA THR A 112 5.36 6.64 -14.37
C THR A 112 4.32 6.04 -15.31
N LEU A 113 4.26 6.51 -16.57
CA LEU A 113 3.42 5.87 -17.58
C LEU A 113 3.69 4.36 -17.72
N ALA A 114 4.96 3.92 -17.61
CA ALA A 114 5.32 2.51 -17.70
C ALA A 114 4.69 1.66 -16.58
N ASP A 115 4.45 2.25 -15.40
CA ASP A 115 3.75 1.57 -14.31
C ASP A 115 2.26 1.41 -14.63
N TRP A 116 1.62 2.43 -15.19
CA TRP A 116 0.22 2.37 -15.67
C TRP A 116 -0.01 1.34 -16.77
N GLU A 117 0.99 1.12 -17.61
CA GLU A 117 1.00 0.13 -18.70
C GLU A 117 1.45 -1.27 -18.26
N SER A 118 1.83 -1.45 -16.98
CA SER A 118 2.25 -2.76 -16.47
C SER A 118 1.13 -3.79 -16.58
N ASP A 119 1.40 -4.92 -17.24
CA ASP A 119 0.52 -6.09 -17.33
C ASP A 119 0.54 -6.86 -16.00
N LEU A 120 -0.64 -7.06 -15.41
CA LEU A 120 -0.77 -7.56 -14.03
C LEU A 120 -1.23 -9.02 -13.96
N ASP A 121 -1.86 -9.55 -15.01
CA ASP A 121 -2.44 -10.89 -15.02
C ASP A 121 -1.97 -11.78 -16.17
N SER A 122 -1.08 -11.28 -17.04
CA SER A 122 -0.60 -11.97 -18.26
C SER A 122 -1.68 -12.20 -19.32
N ASP A 123 -2.91 -11.75 -19.09
CA ASP A 123 -4.01 -11.70 -20.05
C ASP A 123 -4.10 -10.30 -20.71
N GLY A 124 -3.17 -9.40 -20.37
CA GLY A 124 -2.99 -8.08 -20.97
C GLY A 124 -3.82 -6.98 -20.31
N ILE A 125 -4.35 -7.21 -19.10
CA ILE A 125 -4.97 -6.15 -18.31
C ILE A 125 -3.85 -5.32 -17.67
N THR A 126 -3.79 -4.04 -18.05
CA THR A 126 -2.83 -3.10 -17.48
C THR A 126 -3.34 -2.53 -16.16
N LEU A 127 -2.43 -2.01 -15.34
CA LEU A 127 -2.77 -1.28 -14.11
C LEU A 127 -3.86 -0.24 -14.32
N GLY A 128 -3.74 0.58 -15.36
CA GLY A 128 -4.73 1.61 -15.64
C GLY A 128 -6.14 1.09 -15.91
N LYS A 129 -6.25 -0.02 -16.65
CA LYS A 129 -7.55 -0.61 -16.96
C LYS A 129 -8.18 -1.27 -15.75
N GLU A 130 -7.37 -1.94 -14.93
CA GLU A 130 -7.86 -2.54 -13.69
C GLU A 130 -8.29 -1.48 -12.69
N TRP A 131 -7.48 -0.43 -12.50
CA TRP A 131 -7.83 0.68 -11.63
C TRP A 131 -9.13 1.37 -12.05
N VAL A 132 -9.34 1.61 -13.36
CA VAL A 132 -10.60 2.16 -13.88
C VAL A 132 -11.78 1.22 -13.62
N SER A 133 -11.62 -0.07 -13.88
CA SER A 133 -12.64 -1.08 -13.62
C SER A 133 -13.05 -1.12 -12.14
N ASP A 134 -12.06 -1.07 -11.25
CA ASP A 134 -12.25 -1.09 -9.81
C ASP A 134 -12.90 0.22 -9.32
N ALA A 135 -12.46 1.37 -9.84
CA ALA A 135 -13.04 2.67 -9.53
C ALA A 135 -14.52 2.72 -9.92
N LEU A 136 -14.88 2.31 -11.15
CA LEU A 136 -16.28 2.25 -11.58
C LEU A 136 -17.08 1.30 -10.69
N THR A 137 -16.55 0.11 -10.39
CA THR A 137 -17.22 -0.87 -9.54
C THR A 137 -17.45 -0.35 -8.12
N ALA A 138 -16.45 0.28 -7.51
CA ALA A 138 -16.52 0.84 -6.16
C ALA A 138 -17.58 1.95 -6.03
N HIS A 139 -17.87 2.65 -7.12
CA HIS A 139 -18.88 3.73 -7.16
C HIS A 139 -20.23 3.27 -7.70
N GLY A 140 -20.50 1.96 -7.71
CA GLY A 140 -21.81 1.40 -8.09
C GLY A 140 -22.05 1.32 -9.60
N LEU A 141 -21.01 1.51 -10.41
CA LEU A 141 -21.06 1.47 -11.87
C LEU A 141 -20.55 0.15 -12.46
N GLY A 142 -20.41 -0.89 -11.63
CA GLY A 142 -19.94 -2.22 -12.06
C GLY A 142 -20.76 -2.84 -13.21
N TYR A 143 -22.03 -2.46 -13.37
CA TYR A 143 -22.85 -2.87 -14.51
C TYR A 143 -22.30 -2.37 -15.87
N TYR A 144 -21.64 -1.23 -15.87
CA TYR A 144 -21.09 -0.60 -17.08
C TYR A 144 -19.69 -1.12 -17.42
N VAL A 145 -19.02 -1.84 -16.52
CA VAL A 145 -17.66 -2.33 -16.72
C VAL A 145 -17.64 -3.37 -17.84
N ASN A 146 -17.06 -2.97 -18.97
CA ASN A 146 -16.75 -3.80 -20.12
C ASN A 146 -15.60 -3.15 -20.90
N ASN A 147 -14.98 -3.90 -21.80
CA ASN A 147 -13.77 -3.44 -22.53
C ASN A 147 -13.96 -2.09 -23.22
N VAL A 148 -15.12 -1.82 -23.85
CA VAL A 148 -15.34 -0.55 -24.56
C VAL A 148 -15.38 0.63 -23.58
N VAL A 149 -16.11 0.48 -22.48
CA VAL A 149 -16.24 1.54 -21.47
C VAL A 149 -14.90 1.76 -20.76
N VAL A 150 -14.23 0.69 -20.33
CA VAL A 150 -12.96 0.78 -19.60
C VAL A 150 -11.86 1.35 -20.49
N ASP A 151 -11.72 0.89 -21.74
CA ASP A 151 -10.69 1.40 -22.65
C ASP A 151 -10.93 2.87 -22.97
N THR A 152 -12.18 3.25 -23.27
CA THR A 152 -12.51 4.66 -23.59
C THR A 152 -12.34 5.56 -22.37
N PHE A 153 -12.78 5.10 -21.19
CA PHE A 153 -12.59 5.84 -19.94
C PHE A 153 -11.11 6.03 -19.65
N TYR A 154 -10.30 4.98 -19.75
CA TYR A 154 -8.85 5.07 -19.52
C TYR A 154 -8.19 6.08 -20.47
N THR A 155 -8.52 6.05 -21.77
CA THR A 155 -8.00 7.02 -22.73
C THR A 155 -8.39 8.45 -22.35
N LEU A 156 -9.67 8.71 -22.08
CA LEU A 156 -10.14 10.04 -21.71
C LEU A 156 -9.55 10.51 -20.37
N PHE A 157 -9.44 9.61 -19.40
CA PHE A 157 -8.83 9.87 -18.10
C PHE A 157 -7.37 10.27 -18.28
N SER A 158 -6.63 9.55 -19.11
CA SER A 158 -5.25 9.89 -19.49
C SER A 158 -5.18 11.25 -20.20
N ASP A 159 -6.05 11.50 -21.17
CA ASP A 159 -6.09 12.75 -21.93
C ASP A 159 -6.42 13.96 -21.05
N ASN A 160 -7.22 13.77 -20.00
CA ASN A 160 -7.60 14.81 -19.04
C ASN A 160 -6.59 14.97 -17.88
N GLY A 161 -5.42 14.32 -17.94
CA GLY A 161 -4.37 14.47 -16.93
C GLY A 161 -4.56 13.60 -15.68
N GLY A 162 -5.46 12.61 -15.75
CA GLY A 162 -5.78 11.73 -14.63
C GLY A 162 -4.61 10.83 -14.21
N LEU A 163 -3.74 10.42 -15.15
CA LEU A 163 -2.57 9.61 -14.79
C LEU A 163 -1.62 10.41 -13.89
N GLN A 164 -1.36 11.67 -14.22
CA GLN A 164 -0.51 12.58 -13.44
C GLN A 164 -1.01 12.69 -12.00
N ARG A 165 -2.29 13.03 -11.82
CA ARG A 165 -2.94 13.27 -10.52
C ARG A 165 -3.05 12.05 -9.61
N PHE A 166 -2.88 10.84 -10.15
CA PHE A 166 -2.97 9.61 -9.36
C PHE A 166 -1.62 8.88 -9.26
N SER A 167 -0.53 9.51 -9.72
CA SER A 167 0.84 8.96 -9.73
C SER A 167 1.73 9.47 -8.61
N ASP A 168 1.20 10.29 -7.71
CA ASP A 168 1.89 11.13 -6.74
C ASP A 168 1.55 10.79 -5.27
N PRO A 169 1.70 9.52 -4.85
CA PRO A 169 1.18 9.05 -3.58
C PRO A 169 1.65 9.88 -2.37
N ASN A 170 0.68 10.35 -1.60
CA ASN A 170 0.85 11.08 -0.35
C ASN A 170 0.94 10.14 0.88
N ILE A 171 2.14 9.64 1.19
CA ILE A 171 2.35 8.63 2.25
C ILE A 171 2.29 9.26 3.64
N SER A 172 1.24 8.95 4.41
CA SER A 172 1.04 9.47 5.78
C SER A 172 1.67 8.60 6.87
N TYR A 173 1.59 7.28 6.73
CA TYR A 173 2.20 6.35 7.67
C TYR A 173 2.42 4.98 7.01
N VAL A 174 3.30 4.19 7.62
CA VAL A 174 3.55 2.79 7.23
C VAL A 174 3.70 1.99 8.53
N ASN A 175 2.67 1.21 8.84
CA ASN A 175 2.52 0.48 10.10
C ASN A 175 2.48 -1.03 9.85
N GLN A 176 2.85 -1.80 10.86
CA GLN A 176 2.74 -3.25 10.83
C GLN A 176 2.17 -3.78 12.14
N ASN A 177 1.26 -4.75 12.06
CA ASN A 177 0.72 -5.44 13.22
C ASN A 177 1.54 -6.71 13.59
N ALA A 178 1.22 -7.34 14.71
CA ALA A 178 1.93 -8.53 15.18
C ALA A 178 1.82 -9.76 14.24
N THR A 179 0.80 -9.80 13.36
CA THR A 179 0.61 -10.89 12.39
C THR A 179 1.38 -10.64 11.09
N GLY A 180 2.08 -9.51 10.95
CA GLY A 180 2.83 -9.14 9.77
C GLY A 180 2.03 -8.36 8.72
N HIS A 181 0.76 -8.02 8.96
CA HIS A 181 0.02 -7.14 8.05
C HIS A 181 0.64 -5.76 8.07
N ILE A 182 1.06 -5.29 6.90
CA ILE A 182 1.57 -3.94 6.69
C ILE A 182 0.42 -3.09 6.17
N SER A 183 0.25 -1.91 6.74
CA SER A 183 -0.76 -0.91 6.36
C SER A 183 -0.07 0.40 6.01
N ILE A 184 -0.46 0.98 4.88
CA ILE A 184 0.04 2.25 4.38
C ILE A 184 -1.14 3.22 4.33
N GLY A 185 -1.00 4.39 4.94
CA GLY A 185 -1.98 5.46 4.84
C GLY A 185 -1.63 6.37 3.67
N LEU A 186 -2.55 6.52 2.72
CA LEU A 186 -2.46 7.48 1.63
C LEU A 186 -3.37 8.67 1.97
N ALA A 187 -2.81 9.86 2.18
CA ALA A 187 -3.61 11.07 2.30
C ALA A 187 -4.25 11.39 0.95
N GLY A 188 -5.43 11.98 0.96
CA GLY A 188 -6.13 12.35 -0.27
C GLY A 188 -7.43 13.08 0.02
N HIS A 189 -8.36 13.02 -0.92
CA HIS A 189 -9.64 13.71 -0.85
C HIS A 189 -10.79 12.80 -0.43
N LEU A 190 -11.72 13.31 0.39
CA LEU A 190 -13.02 12.70 0.65
C LEU A 190 -13.94 12.73 -0.58
N ASP A 191 -13.68 13.68 -1.48
CA ASP A 191 -14.36 13.81 -2.76
C ASP A 191 -13.38 14.34 -3.81
N ALA A 192 -13.01 13.47 -4.74
CA ALA A 192 -12.18 13.75 -5.91
C ALA A 192 -13.03 13.83 -7.20
N ARG A 193 -14.34 14.10 -7.08
CA ARG A 193 -15.26 14.12 -8.23
C ARG A 193 -14.83 15.11 -9.33
N ASP A 194 -14.23 16.24 -8.95
CA ASP A 194 -13.66 17.23 -9.86
C ASP A 194 -12.64 16.62 -10.83
N ALA A 195 -11.82 15.68 -10.36
CA ALA A 195 -10.80 15.00 -11.16
C ALA A 195 -11.36 14.09 -12.26
N PHE A 196 -12.66 13.77 -12.23
CA PHE A 196 -13.28 12.85 -13.18
C PHE A 196 -14.42 13.47 -13.99
N GLU A 197 -14.88 14.68 -13.66
CA GLU A 197 -16.08 15.28 -14.27
C GLU A 197 -15.97 15.35 -15.80
N ASP A 198 -14.86 15.89 -16.31
CA ASP A 198 -14.59 15.96 -17.75
C ASP A 198 -14.53 14.59 -18.42
N THR A 199 -13.99 13.58 -17.73
CA THR A 199 -13.88 12.20 -18.25
C THR A 199 -15.26 11.56 -18.38
N PHE A 200 -16.12 11.71 -17.37
CA PHE A 200 -17.49 11.19 -17.42
C PHE A 200 -18.32 11.88 -18.50
N ASP A 201 -18.25 13.21 -18.58
CA ASP A 201 -19.00 13.99 -19.56
C ASP A 201 -18.61 13.64 -21.00
N GLN A 202 -17.31 13.51 -21.27
CA GLN A 202 -16.81 13.12 -22.59
C GLN A 202 -17.20 11.68 -22.94
N LEU A 203 -17.10 10.75 -21.98
CA LEU A 203 -17.47 9.36 -22.18
C LEU A 203 -18.96 9.20 -22.52
N GLU A 204 -19.84 9.88 -21.79
CA GLU A 204 -21.29 9.87 -22.07
C GLU A 204 -21.56 10.39 -23.48
N GLN A 205 -20.94 11.51 -23.87
CA GLN A 205 -21.07 12.07 -25.22
C GLN A 205 -20.59 11.10 -26.31
N MET A 206 -19.43 10.46 -26.13
CA MET A 206 -18.87 9.53 -27.10
C MET A 206 -19.73 8.28 -27.27
N ILE A 207 -20.18 7.67 -26.17
CA ILE A 207 -20.99 6.45 -26.24
C ILE A 207 -22.41 6.76 -26.73
N ALA A 208 -22.99 7.90 -26.38
CA ALA A 208 -24.32 8.30 -26.85
C ALA A 208 -24.40 8.41 -28.39
N LEU A 209 -23.29 8.72 -29.08
CA LEU A 209 -23.20 8.69 -30.54
C LEU A 209 -23.34 7.28 -31.13
N LEU A 210 -22.85 6.27 -30.40
CA LEU A 210 -22.88 4.86 -30.81
C LEU A 210 -24.14 4.13 -30.32
N SER A 211 -24.68 4.55 -29.18
CA SER A 211 -25.84 3.96 -28.52
C SER A 211 -26.77 5.07 -27.99
N PRO A 212 -27.70 5.57 -28.82
CA PRO A 212 -28.63 6.61 -28.42
C PRO A 212 -29.42 6.21 -27.17
N GLY A 213 -29.35 7.03 -26.12
CA GLY A 213 -29.97 6.76 -24.82
C GLY A 213 -29.06 6.07 -23.79
N PHE A 214 -27.78 5.85 -24.11
CA PHE A 214 -26.78 5.54 -23.10
C PHE A 214 -26.64 6.71 -22.11
N GLN A 215 -26.66 6.38 -20.82
CA GLN A 215 -26.43 7.33 -19.73
C GLN A 215 -25.50 6.66 -18.72
N LEU A 216 -24.35 7.28 -18.48
CA LEU A 216 -23.42 6.89 -17.43
C LEU A 216 -23.50 7.94 -16.33
N PRO A 217 -24.19 7.66 -15.21
CA PRO A 217 -24.34 8.66 -14.17
C PRO A 217 -22.99 8.93 -13.50
N LEU A 218 -22.53 10.17 -13.53
CA LEU A 218 -21.43 10.65 -12.70
C LEU A 218 -21.84 10.49 -11.21
N PRO A 219 -21.09 9.71 -10.41
CA PRO A 219 -21.38 9.56 -9.00
C PRO A 219 -21.42 10.92 -8.28
N PRO A 220 -22.28 11.09 -7.25
CA PRO A 220 -22.39 12.36 -6.52
C PRO A 220 -21.13 12.72 -5.73
N SER A 221 -20.29 11.73 -5.43
CA SER A 221 -18.94 11.89 -4.88
C SER A 221 -18.06 10.76 -5.42
N ILE A 222 -16.81 11.04 -5.72
CA ILE A 222 -15.83 10.01 -6.10
C ILE A 222 -14.74 9.96 -5.04
N ARG A 223 -14.45 8.77 -4.53
CA ARG A 223 -13.46 8.50 -3.49
C ARG A 223 -12.43 7.58 -4.09
N ALA A 224 -11.23 8.09 -4.28
CA ALA A 224 -10.11 7.31 -4.78
C ALA A 224 -8.84 7.84 -4.15
N SER A 225 -8.00 6.93 -3.67
CA SER A 225 -6.62 7.25 -3.37
C SER A 225 -5.83 7.39 -4.67
N GLU A 226 -4.72 8.12 -4.60
CA GLU A 226 -3.58 7.90 -5.50
C GLU A 226 -3.08 6.45 -5.42
N ILE A 227 -2.24 6.06 -6.36
CA ILE A 227 -1.65 4.72 -6.40
C ILE A 227 -0.24 4.78 -5.82
N VAL A 228 0.12 3.82 -4.99
CA VAL A 228 1.51 3.62 -4.53
C VAL A 228 2.09 2.34 -5.11
N LYS A 229 3.28 2.44 -5.70
CA LYS A 229 4.09 1.29 -6.05
C LYS A 229 4.90 0.85 -4.84
N VAL A 230 4.77 -0.40 -4.45
CA VAL A 230 5.44 -1.00 -3.29
C VAL A 230 6.41 -2.06 -3.76
N GLU A 231 7.69 -1.94 -3.39
CA GLU A 231 8.64 -3.03 -3.47
C GLU A 231 8.94 -3.55 -2.07
N TYR A 232 8.62 -4.83 -1.83
CA TYR A 232 8.84 -5.49 -0.56
C TYR A 232 9.26 -6.94 -0.79
N ASN A 233 10.38 -7.35 -0.19
CA ASN A 233 10.88 -8.73 -0.26
C ASN A 233 11.03 -9.28 -1.70
N GLY A 234 11.48 -8.43 -2.63
CA GLY A 234 11.69 -8.79 -4.04
C GLY A 234 10.41 -8.90 -4.87
N LYS A 235 9.27 -8.45 -4.34
CA LYS A 235 8.00 -8.38 -5.05
C LYS A 235 7.57 -6.93 -5.21
N THR A 236 7.03 -6.61 -6.38
CA THR A 236 6.39 -5.33 -6.68
C THR A 236 4.87 -5.49 -6.59
N GLU A 237 4.20 -4.56 -5.94
CA GLU A 237 2.74 -4.49 -5.84
C GLU A 237 2.29 -3.05 -6.08
N TYR A 238 1.11 -2.86 -6.65
CA TYR A 238 0.46 -1.55 -6.76
C TYR A 238 -0.75 -1.55 -5.83
N LEU A 239 -0.82 -0.56 -4.95
CA LEU A 239 -1.87 -0.48 -3.93
C LEU A 239 -2.65 0.84 -4.08
N TYR A 240 -3.96 0.72 -4.00
CA TYR A 240 -4.92 1.83 -4.03
C TYR A 240 -6.22 1.43 -3.33
N GLY A 241 -7.09 2.40 -3.05
CA GLY A 241 -8.39 2.14 -2.43
C GLY A 241 -9.43 3.23 -2.71
N PHE A 242 -10.70 2.88 -2.49
CA PHE A 242 -11.85 3.75 -2.76
C PHE A 242 -12.71 4.04 -1.51
N ILE A 243 -12.23 3.60 -0.34
CA ILE A 243 -12.93 3.73 0.93
C ILE A 243 -12.04 4.55 1.87
N PRO A 244 -12.37 5.83 2.09
CA PRO A 244 -11.61 6.70 2.95
C PRO A 244 -12.04 6.58 4.41
N THR A 245 -11.10 6.87 5.30
CA THR A 245 -11.38 7.35 6.65
C THR A 245 -11.21 8.87 6.64
N ALA A 246 -12.13 9.63 7.24
CA ALA A 246 -11.95 11.07 7.38
C ALA A 246 -10.77 11.33 8.33
N SER A 247 -9.76 12.07 7.88
CA SER A 247 -8.53 12.33 8.64
C SER A 247 -8.72 13.39 9.73
N GLY A 248 -9.71 14.27 9.56
CA GLY A 248 -9.87 15.47 10.38
C GLY A 248 -8.87 16.59 10.05
N LEU A 249 -8.01 16.39 9.04
CA LEU A 249 -7.05 17.38 8.56
C LEU A 249 -7.55 18.07 7.29
N VAL A 250 -6.97 19.23 6.96
CA VAL A 250 -7.09 19.88 5.65
C VAL A 250 -5.77 20.55 5.26
N SER A 251 -5.47 20.61 3.97
CA SER A 251 -4.32 21.37 3.46
C SER A 251 -4.49 22.87 3.67
N ARG A 252 -3.45 23.55 4.17
CA ARG A 252 -3.42 25.01 4.33
C ARG A 252 -3.36 25.72 2.97
N GLU A 253 -2.83 25.04 1.97
CA GLU A 253 -2.60 25.57 0.63
C GLU A 253 -3.91 25.71 -0.17
N ASP A 254 -4.86 24.78 -0.01
CA ASP A 254 -6.11 24.75 -0.79
C ASP A 254 -7.41 24.58 0.03
N GLY A 255 -7.31 24.20 1.31
CA GLY A 255 -8.45 23.98 2.20
C GLY A 255 -9.28 22.72 1.92
N ILE A 256 -8.88 21.85 0.99
CA ILE A 256 -9.66 20.69 0.54
C ILE A 256 -8.86 19.39 0.42
N SER A 257 -7.53 19.46 0.31
CA SER A 257 -6.65 18.27 0.24
C SER A 257 -6.38 17.67 1.62
N HIS A 258 -5.94 16.41 1.64
CA HIS A 258 -5.57 15.65 2.84
C HIS A 258 -6.69 15.44 3.88
N ASN A 259 -7.96 15.64 3.49
CA ASN A 259 -9.11 15.45 4.37
C ASN A 259 -9.60 14.00 4.48
N ALA A 260 -8.99 13.09 3.73
CA ALA A 260 -9.16 11.66 3.83
C ALA A 260 -7.83 10.94 3.99
N THR A 261 -7.89 9.76 4.62
CA THR A 261 -6.85 8.74 4.57
C THR A 261 -7.41 7.45 4.01
N TYR A 262 -6.76 6.94 2.96
CA TYR A 262 -7.04 5.64 2.37
C TYR A 262 -6.01 4.64 2.89
N GLN A 263 -6.47 3.72 3.72
CA GLN A 263 -5.60 2.67 4.24
C GLN A 263 -5.57 1.49 3.27
N VAL A 264 -4.42 1.27 2.66
CA VAL A 264 -4.12 0.08 1.85
C VAL A 264 -3.23 -0.88 2.63
N ALA A 265 -3.32 -2.17 2.35
CA ALA A 265 -2.60 -3.17 3.14
C ALA A 265 -2.24 -4.41 2.34
N PHE A 266 -1.16 -5.06 2.76
CA PHE A 266 -0.72 -6.35 2.25
C PHE A 266 -0.08 -7.18 3.38
N LEU A 267 0.05 -8.49 3.16
CA LEU A 267 0.67 -9.37 4.14
C LEU A 267 2.20 -9.35 3.98
N GLY A 268 2.89 -8.76 4.95
CA GLY A 268 4.33 -8.75 5.05
C GLY A 268 4.89 -9.92 5.86
N THR A 269 6.17 -9.81 6.22
CA THR A 269 6.82 -10.74 7.15
C THR A 269 6.48 -10.33 8.58
N PRO A 270 5.97 -11.23 9.45
CA PRO A 270 5.76 -10.91 10.85
C PRO A 270 7.02 -10.30 11.48
N PRO A 271 6.88 -9.30 12.38
CA PRO A 271 8.02 -8.78 13.11
C PRO A 271 8.76 -9.94 13.77
N GLY A 272 10.08 -10.02 13.59
CA GLY A 272 10.89 -10.99 14.32
C GLY A 272 10.73 -10.80 15.84
N PRO A 273 10.99 -11.83 16.66
CA PRO A 273 10.99 -11.67 18.11
C PRO A 273 11.89 -10.48 18.45
N SER A 274 11.35 -9.52 19.21
CA SER A 274 12.12 -8.38 19.68
C SER A 274 13.43 -8.88 20.29
N SER A 275 14.55 -8.20 20.07
CA SER A 275 15.80 -8.52 20.77
C SER A 275 15.69 -8.42 22.29
N SER A 276 14.55 -7.93 22.81
CA SER A 276 14.17 -7.96 24.22
C SER A 276 13.39 -9.22 24.66
N GLU A 277 12.97 -10.10 23.75
CA GLU A 277 12.46 -11.41 24.14
C GLU A 277 13.62 -12.28 24.60
N PRO A 278 13.51 -12.96 25.77
CA PRO A 278 14.52 -13.89 26.22
C PRO A 278 14.72 -14.95 25.15
N GLN A 279 15.89 -14.93 24.49
CA GLN A 279 16.31 -16.05 23.67
C GLN A 279 16.15 -17.32 24.51
N PRO A 280 15.50 -18.39 24.01
CA PRO A 280 15.46 -19.64 24.73
C PRO A 280 16.91 -20.02 25.02
N VAL A 281 17.27 -19.95 26.30
CA VAL A 281 18.60 -20.32 26.79
C VAL A 281 18.80 -21.75 26.31
N PRO A 282 19.87 -22.08 25.54
CA PRO A 282 20.17 -23.45 25.21
C PRO A 282 20.21 -24.21 26.53
N GLU A 283 19.29 -25.15 26.75
CA GLU A 283 19.27 -25.91 27.99
C GLU A 283 20.67 -26.49 28.16
N SER A 284 21.33 -26.08 29.25
CA SER A 284 22.71 -26.46 29.50
C SER A 284 22.77 -27.98 29.60
N SER A 285 23.24 -28.64 28.53
CA SER A 285 23.39 -30.09 28.42
C SER A 285 24.30 -30.69 29.51
N THR A 286 24.93 -29.85 30.33
CA THR A 286 25.72 -30.24 31.50
C THR A 286 24.91 -30.86 32.63
N VAL A 287 23.62 -30.54 32.80
CA VAL A 287 22.83 -31.10 33.92
C VAL A 287 22.43 -32.57 33.67
N LEU A 288 22.22 -32.98 32.42
CA LEU A 288 21.97 -34.38 32.05
C LEU A 288 23.22 -35.27 32.18
N GLY A 289 24.42 -34.72 32.03
CA GLY A 289 25.68 -35.46 32.18
C GLY A 289 25.97 -35.90 33.62
N LEU A 290 25.55 -35.12 34.62
CA LEU A 290 25.78 -35.45 36.04
C LEU A 290 24.80 -36.51 36.58
N ILE A 291 23.60 -36.59 36.04
CA ILE A 291 22.61 -37.62 36.41
C ILE A 291 23.04 -39.00 35.87
N ALA A 292 23.65 -39.05 34.68
CA ALA A 292 24.12 -40.30 34.08
C ALA A 292 25.28 -40.93 34.87
N VAL A 293 26.19 -40.13 35.44
CA VAL A 293 27.32 -40.66 36.24
C VAL A 293 26.86 -41.12 37.62
N GLY A 294 25.89 -40.43 38.25
CA GLY A 294 25.34 -40.83 39.55
C GLY A 294 24.56 -42.16 39.51
N GLY A 295 23.84 -42.43 38.42
CA GLY A 295 23.01 -43.64 38.27
C GLY A 295 23.82 -44.94 38.09
N LEU A 296 25.03 -44.86 37.54
CA LEU A 296 25.90 -46.04 37.32
C LEU A 296 26.51 -46.59 38.63
N PHE A 297 26.70 -45.76 39.66
CA PHE A 297 27.24 -46.24 40.94
C PHE A 297 26.20 -46.92 41.84
N THR A 298 24.90 -46.69 41.63
CA THR A 298 23.84 -47.35 42.41
C THR A 298 23.39 -48.70 41.84
N ALA A 299 23.57 -48.94 40.54
CA ALA A 299 23.14 -50.19 39.89
C ALA A 299 24.10 -51.38 40.16
N GLY A 300 25.37 -51.13 40.49
CA GLY A 300 26.37 -52.17 40.74
C GLY A 300 26.21 -52.94 42.06
N ARG A 301 25.39 -52.48 43.01
CA ARG A 301 25.22 -53.14 44.32
C ARG A 301 24.05 -54.13 44.41
N LYS A 302 23.16 -54.18 43.42
CA LYS A 302 21.94 -55.02 43.47
C LYS A 302 22.05 -56.38 42.75
N LEU A 303 23.12 -56.65 42.01
CA LEU A 303 23.28 -57.90 41.24
C LEU A 303 24.06 -59.02 41.95
N GLN A 304 24.39 -58.87 43.24
CA GLN A 304 25.17 -59.87 43.99
C GLN A 304 24.37 -60.68 45.03
N LYS A 305 23.03 -60.73 44.92
CA LYS A 305 22.20 -61.60 45.77
C LYS A 305 21.10 -62.30 44.96
N SER A 306 21.51 -63.27 44.15
CA SER A 306 20.62 -64.32 43.67
C SER A 306 21.47 -65.44 43.06
N ASN A 307 21.92 -66.38 43.91
CA ASN A 307 22.32 -67.74 43.55
C ASN A 307 22.02 -68.63 44.77
N CYS A 308 21.05 -69.52 44.62
CA CYS A 308 21.03 -70.82 45.29
C CYS A 308 21.65 -71.83 44.34
#